data_AF-A0A7L2RBF8-F1
#
_entry.id   AF-A0A7L2RBF8-F1
#
_cell.length_a   1.000
_cell.length_b   1.000
_cell.length_c   1.000
_cell.angle_alpha   90.00
_cell.angle_beta   90.00
_cell.angle_gamma   90.00
#
_symmetry.space_group_name_H-M   'P 1'
#
loop_
_entity.id
_entity.type
_entity.pdbx_description
1 polymer ?
#
loop_
_entity_poly.entity_id
_entity_poly.type
_entity_poly.pdbx_seq_one_letter_code
_entity_poly.pdbx_strand_id
1 'polypeptide(L)'
;MALEGNARKDWYKVLGAEPSDTAAELRHKYQKLALMYHPDKQEADVPAAEVEERVQRFMEIDQAWKILGNEETKKEYDLQQRG
;
A
#
# COMPACT_ATOMS: atom_id res chain seq x y z
N MET A 1 7.83 -22.59 -6.33
CA MET A 1 7.12 -22.51 -5.04
C MET A 1 6.32 -21.23 -5.06
N ALA A 2 5.06 -21.30 -5.50
CA ALA A 2 4.14 -20.17 -5.45
C ALA A 2 3.31 -20.38 -4.19
N LEU A 3 3.59 -19.61 -3.14
CA LEU A 3 2.81 -19.68 -1.91
C LEU A 3 1.55 -18.85 -2.13
N GLU A 4 0.44 -19.58 -2.25
CA GLU A 4 -0.93 -19.08 -2.28
C GLU A 4 -1.19 -18.23 -1.03
N GLY A 5 -1.28 -16.92 -1.20
CA GLY A 5 -1.58 -15.96 -0.13
C GLY A 5 -3.07 -15.85 0.12
N ASN A 6 -3.55 -16.52 1.18
CA ASN A 6 -4.93 -16.54 1.60
C ASN A 6 -5.27 -15.33 2.52
N ALA A 7 -6.21 -14.50 2.07
CA ALA A 7 -7.28 -13.85 2.84
C ALA A 7 -6.99 -12.89 4.04
N ARG A 8 -5.88 -12.16 4.07
CA ARG A 8 -5.80 -10.85 4.78
C ARG A 8 -5.20 -9.82 3.84
N LYS A 9 -5.83 -8.65 3.72
CA LYS A 9 -5.46 -7.55 2.81
C LYS A 9 -3.95 -7.52 2.55
N ASP A 10 -3.56 -7.86 1.32
CA ASP A 10 -2.17 -7.87 0.86
C ASP A 10 -1.67 -6.42 0.80
N TRP A 11 -1.09 -5.92 1.89
CA TRP A 11 -0.50 -4.57 1.92
C TRP A 11 0.59 -4.42 0.86
N TYR A 12 1.29 -5.52 0.53
CA TYR A 12 2.21 -5.59 -0.58
C TYR A 12 1.51 -5.22 -1.90
N LYS A 13 0.39 -5.87 -2.26
CA LYS A 13 -0.35 -5.54 -3.49
C LYS A 13 -0.90 -4.12 -3.49
N VAL A 14 -1.34 -3.60 -2.34
CA VAL A 14 -1.82 -2.21 -2.21
C VAL A 14 -0.71 -1.21 -2.55
N LEU A 15 0.51 -1.46 -2.10
CA LEU A 15 1.71 -0.70 -2.47
C LEU A 15 2.24 -1.04 -3.87
N GLY A 16 1.63 -1.98 -4.60
CA GLY A 16 2.20 -2.53 -5.84
C GLY A 16 3.57 -3.20 -5.62
N ALA A 17 3.82 -3.63 -4.40
CA ALA A 17 5.00 -4.31 -3.93
C ALA A 17 4.79 -5.82 -3.84
N GLU A 18 5.89 -6.53 -3.75
CA GLU A 18 5.99 -7.96 -3.58
C GLU A 18 6.59 -8.25 -2.19
N PRO A 19 6.27 -9.39 -1.57
CA PRO A 19 6.90 -9.79 -0.31
C PRO A 19 8.42 -9.95 -0.42
N SER A 20 8.96 -10.04 -1.64
CA SER A 20 10.41 -10.04 -1.92
C SER A 20 11.03 -8.64 -2.04
N ASP A 21 10.22 -7.58 -2.15
CA ASP A 21 10.74 -6.20 -2.24
C ASP A 21 11.41 -5.77 -0.93
N THR A 22 12.50 -5.03 -1.05
CA THR A 22 13.19 -4.41 0.07
C THR A 22 12.44 -3.18 0.60
N ALA A 23 12.74 -2.76 1.84
CA ALA A 23 12.17 -1.53 2.41
C ALA A 23 12.42 -0.28 1.53
N ALA A 24 13.54 -0.25 0.80
CA ALA A 24 13.85 0.82 -0.15
C ALA A 24 12.90 0.82 -1.35
N GLU A 25 12.59 -0.35 -1.92
CA GLU A 25 11.63 -0.50 -3.02
C GLU A 25 10.21 -0.17 -2.58
N LEU A 26 9.79 -0.67 -1.41
CA LEU A 26 8.50 -0.32 -0.79
C LEU A 26 8.36 1.20 -0.64
N ARG A 27 9.41 1.89 -0.18
CA ARG A 27 9.42 3.36 -0.03
C ARG A 27 9.26 4.06 -1.36
N HIS A 28 9.98 3.59 -2.38
CA HIS A 28 9.92 4.17 -3.71
C HIS A 28 8.53 4.01 -4.33
N LYS A 29 7.93 2.82 -4.20
CA LYS A 29 6.57 2.53 -4.66
C LYS A 29 5.53 3.36 -3.91
N TYR A 30 5.64 3.46 -2.59
CA TYR A 30 4.81 4.35 -1.77
C TYR A 30 4.84 5.79 -2.27
N GLN A 31 6.04 6.37 -2.45
CA GLN A 31 6.16 7.76 -2.92
C GLN A 31 5.51 7.96 -4.30
N LYS A 32 5.70 7.00 -5.22
CA LYS A 32 5.10 7.05 -6.55
C LYS A 32 3.57 7.00 -6.50
N LEU A 33 3.02 6.10 -5.69
CA LEU A 33 1.58 5.95 -5.53
C LEU A 33 0.96 7.14 -4.80
N ALA A 34 1.58 7.62 -3.72
CA ALA A 34 1.16 8.79 -2.98
C ALA A 34 1.05 10.04 -3.89
N LEU A 35 2.01 10.24 -4.79
CA LEU A 35 1.98 11.32 -5.78
C LEU A 35 0.91 11.12 -6.85
N MET A 36 0.58 9.88 -7.20
CA MET A 36 -0.38 9.53 -8.25
C MET A 36 -1.83 9.62 -7.76
N TYR A 37 -2.06 9.28 -6.49
CA TYR A 37 -3.36 9.35 -5.82
C TYR A 37 -3.57 10.64 -5.00
N HIS A 38 -2.63 11.59 -5.07
CA HIS A 38 -2.71 12.81 -4.27
C HIS A 38 -3.94 13.67 -4.63
N PRO A 39 -4.73 14.13 -3.65
CA PRO A 39 -5.93 14.95 -3.88
C PRO A 39 -5.61 16.36 -4.42
N ASP A 40 -4.36 16.81 -4.34
CA ASP A 40 -3.92 18.10 -4.92
C ASP A 40 -3.66 18.04 -6.43
N LYS A 41 -3.36 16.83 -6.97
CA LYS A 41 -3.18 16.64 -8.41
C LYS A 41 -4.50 16.33 -9.14
N GLN A 42 -5.61 16.54 -8.45
CA GLN A 42 -6.96 16.35 -8.99
C GLN A 42 -7.28 17.58 -9.83
N GLU A 43 -7.65 17.36 -11.09
CA GLU A 43 -8.19 18.43 -11.92
C GLU A 43 -9.50 18.91 -11.31
N ALA A 44 -9.84 20.20 -11.38
CA ALA A 44 -11.03 20.72 -10.69
C ALA A 44 -12.37 20.10 -11.18
N ASP A 45 -12.32 19.29 -12.25
CA ASP A 45 -13.45 18.62 -12.88
C ASP A 45 -13.65 17.15 -12.43
N VAL A 46 -12.78 16.58 -11.59
CA VAL A 46 -12.97 15.18 -11.15
C VAL A 46 -14.23 15.08 -10.26
N PRO A 47 -15.14 14.12 -10.53
CA PRO A 47 -16.31 13.91 -9.69
C PRO A 47 -15.93 13.52 -8.25
N ALA A 48 -16.72 13.96 -7.28
CA ALA A 48 -16.50 13.70 -5.85
C ALA A 48 -16.29 12.21 -5.54
N ALA A 49 -17.02 11.32 -6.22
CA ALA A 49 -16.85 9.87 -6.07
C ALA A 49 -15.43 9.40 -6.40
N GLU A 50 -14.79 9.99 -7.40
CA GLU A 50 -13.43 9.63 -7.82
C GLU A 50 -12.38 10.21 -6.86
N VAL A 51 -12.65 11.40 -6.31
CA VAL A 51 -11.86 11.97 -5.21
C VAL A 51 -11.93 11.06 -3.98
N GLU A 52 -13.12 10.58 -3.60
CA GLU A 52 -13.31 9.65 -2.49
C GLU A 52 -12.56 8.32 -2.73
N GLU A 53 -12.66 7.72 -3.92
CA GLU A 53 -11.91 6.51 -4.26
C GLU A 53 -10.39 6.71 -4.16
N ARG A 54 -9.88 7.86 -4.61
CA ARG A 54 -8.45 8.17 -4.54
C ARG A 54 -7.98 8.39 -3.12
N VAL A 55 -8.78 9.07 -2.29
CA VAL A 55 -8.51 9.23 -0.86
C VAL A 55 -8.52 7.86 -0.18
N GLN A 56 -9.48 6.98 -0.49
CA GLN A 56 -9.51 5.61 0.02
C GLN A 56 -8.26 4.84 -0.37
N ARG A 57 -7.87 4.86 -1.65
CA ARG A 57 -6.62 4.23 -2.11
C ARG A 57 -5.40 4.80 -1.40
N PHE A 58 -5.32 6.11 -1.24
CA PHE A 58 -4.22 6.75 -0.52
C PHE A 58 -4.16 6.28 0.94
N MET A 59 -5.30 6.18 1.63
CA MET A 59 -5.36 5.63 2.97
C MET A 59 -4.89 4.18 3.02
N GLU A 60 -5.28 3.34 2.05
CA GLU A 60 -4.81 1.96 1.96
C GLU A 60 -3.29 1.90 1.75
N ILE A 61 -2.76 2.73 0.86
CA ILE A 61 -1.31 2.85 0.58
C ILE A 61 -0.54 3.29 1.84
N ASP A 62 -1.07 4.26 2.59
CA ASP A 62 -0.46 4.74 3.83
C ASP A 62 -0.49 3.68 4.94
N GLN A 63 -1.62 2.98 5.10
CA GLN A 63 -1.73 1.85 6.03
C GLN A 63 -0.74 0.74 5.68
N ALA A 64 -0.63 0.41 4.39
CA ALA A 64 0.31 -0.57 3.91
C ALA A 64 1.76 -0.16 4.23
N TRP A 65 2.12 1.11 4.03
CA TRP A 65 3.45 1.62 4.34
C TRP A 65 3.73 1.67 5.84
N LYS A 66 2.74 1.98 6.69
CA LYS A 66 2.88 1.89 8.16
C LYS A 66 3.22 0.48 8.64
N ILE A 67 2.68 -0.52 7.96
CA ILE A 67 2.88 -1.93 8.31
C ILE A 67 4.16 -2.48 7.69
N LEU A 68 4.45 -2.19 6.43
CA LEU A 68 5.58 -2.78 5.71
C LEU A 68 6.85 -1.94 5.75
N GLY A 69 6.73 -0.64 6.00
CA GLY A 69 7.83 0.31 6.02
C GLY A 69 8.64 0.32 7.32
N ASN A 70 8.12 -0.28 8.39
CA ASN A 70 8.84 -0.43 9.66
C ASN A 70 9.11 -1.91 9.93
N GLU A 71 10.34 -2.24 10.33
CA GLU A 71 10.76 -3.63 10.50
C GLU A 71 9.97 -4.36 11.60
N GLU A 72 9.60 -3.63 12.66
CA GLU A 72 8.81 -4.18 13.77
C GLU A 72 7.39 -4.56 13.33
N THR A 73 6.66 -3.62 12.73
CA THR A 73 5.29 -3.86 12.24
C THR A 73 5.27 -4.84 11.07
N LYS A 74 6.31 -4.84 10.22
CA LYS A 74 6.46 -5.82 9.12
C LYS A 74 6.62 -7.22 9.68
N LYS A 75 7.45 -7.37 10.72
CA LYS A 75 7.69 -8.66 11.37
C LYS A 75 6.45 -9.17 12.09
N GLU A 76 5.71 -8.31 12.77
CA GLU A 76 4.40 -8.67 13.36
C GLU A 76 3.39 -9.09 12.29
N TYR A 77 3.33 -8.36 11.17
CA TYR A 77 2.46 -8.69 10.06
C TYR A 77 2.81 -10.02 9.40
N ASP A 78 4.09 -10.27 9.14
CA ASP A 78 4.60 -11.54 8.59
C ASP A 78 4.29 -12.71 9.53
N LEU A 79 4.47 -12.51 10.84
CA LEU A 79 4.12 -13.49 11.87
C LEU A 79 2.62 -13.76 11.90
N GLN A 80 1.78 -12.72 11.76
CA GLN A 80 0.32 -12.86 11.69
C GLN A 80 -0.16 -13.51 10.39
N GLN A 81 0.56 -13.37 9.28
CA GLN A 81 0.20 -13.96 7.99
C GLN A 81 0.55 -15.44 7.91
N ARG A 82 1.54 -15.89 8.70
CA ARG A 82 2.04 -17.27 8.73
C ARG A 82 1.41 -18.16 9.83
N GLY A 83 0.55 -17.59 10.67
CA GLY A 83 -0.10 -18.25 11.81
C GLY A 83 -1.47 -18.84 11.50
#